data_AF-A0A8B9V743-F1
#
_entry.id   AF-A0A8B9V743-F1
#
_cell.length_a   1.000
_cell.length_b   1.000
_cell.length_c   1.000
_cell.angle_alpha   90.00
_cell.angle_beta   90.00
_cell.angle_gamma   90.00
#
_symmetry.space_group_name_H-M   'P 1'
#
loop_
_entity.id
_entity.type
_entity.pdbx_description
1 polymer ?
#
loop_
_entity_poly.entity_id
_entity_poly.type
_entity_poly.pdbx_seq_one_letter_code
_entity_poly.pdbx_strand_id
1 'polypeptide(L)'
;MRDLSASEKQEHVKLQKQMEKKNTELESLRQQREKLQEEVKQAEKTVDELKEQVDAALGAEEMVETLTERNLDLEEKVRELRETVGDLEAMNEMNDELQENARETELELREQLDMATARVREAEKRVEAAQETVADYQQTIKKYRELTAHLQDVNRELMSQQEASAEKQQQPPPEMFDFKIKFAETKAHAKAIEMELRQMEVQQANRHVSLLTSFMPDSFLRHGGDHDCILVLLLIPRLICKAELISKQAQEKFDLNENCAERAGLRGAPGEQLSFAAGLVYSLSLLQATLHKYEHVDRDPAGSLREVALQLEVGPKIQCLFLFWIPSLGLFACVCANLGGVMISAVFPQHLYSIHLAEQAEDCTMQLADHIKFTQSALDCMGVEVCRLRAFLQAGQEASDLAILLKDLETSCSDIRQFCKKIRRRMPGTDAPGIPAALGFGQQVSDTLLDCRKHLTWVVAVLQEVAAAGAQLIAPLAENEGLLAVKLEDLAFKASEQVGNPLLSAPAPCCGWGGVGASRLRGSCNFLHVPCRSMAPRASTPTSACGSPAASSSRP
;
A
#
# COMPACT_ATOMS: atom_id res chain seq x y z
N MET A 1 -109.75 101.21 35.62
CA MET A 1 -108.91 101.85 34.58
C MET A 1 -107.44 102.01 35.00
N ARG A 2 -107.11 102.48 36.23
CA ARG A 2 -105.70 102.53 36.70
C ARG A 2 -105.10 101.17 37.09
N ASP A 3 -105.88 100.30 37.74
CA ASP A 3 -105.36 98.99 38.19
C ASP A 3 -105.13 98.00 37.03
N LEU A 4 -105.93 98.09 35.96
CA LEU A 4 -105.72 97.32 34.73
C LEU A 4 -104.41 97.72 34.02
N SER A 5 -104.11 99.01 33.93
CA SER A 5 -102.87 99.50 33.31
C SER A 5 -101.59 99.14 34.09
N ALA A 6 -101.68 99.05 35.42
CA ALA A 6 -100.56 98.60 36.25
C ALA A 6 -100.31 97.09 36.12
N SER A 7 -101.38 96.29 36.04
CA SER A 7 -101.31 94.85 35.78
C SER A 7 -100.73 94.56 34.40
N GLU A 8 -101.22 95.23 33.35
CA GLU A 8 -100.71 95.09 31.98
C GLU A 8 -99.22 95.46 31.88
N LYS A 9 -98.77 96.53 32.55
CA LYS A 9 -97.35 96.90 32.60
C LYS A 9 -96.50 95.85 33.33
N GLN A 10 -96.99 95.31 34.44
CA GLN A 10 -96.29 94.28 35.19
C GLN A 10 -96.19 92.97 34.38
N GLU A 11 -97.23 92.61 33.64
CA GLU A 11 -97.23 91.48 32.71
C GLU A 11 -96.28 91.71 31.53
N HIS A 12 -96.28 92.91 30.93
CA HIS A 12 -95.31 93.27 29.88
C HIS A 12 -93.86 93.16 30.35
N VAL A 13 -93.53 93.63 31.56
CA VAL A 13 -92.17 93.51 32.12
C VAL A 13 -91.81 92.05 32.41
N LYS A 14 -92.76 91.23 32.88
CA LYS A 14 -92.53 89.79 33.07
C LYS A 14 -92.27 89.08 31.74
N LEU A 15 -93.08 89.36 30.72
CA LEU A 15 -92.91 88.83 29.37
C LEU A 15 -91.60 89.30 28.74
N GLN A 16 -91.20 90.55 28.95
CA GLN A 16 -89.92 91.09 28.46
C GLN A 16 -88.73 90.37 29.12
N LYS A 17 -88.75 90.17 30.44
CA LYS A 17 -87.71 89.39 31.14
C LYS A 17 -87.68 87.92 30.70
N GLN A 18 -88.84 87.32 30.41
CA GLN A 18 -88.90 85.97 29.86
C GLN A 18 -88.33 85.92 28.44
N MET A 19 -88.62 86.91 27.59
CA MET A 19 -88.04 87.06 26.26
C MET A 19 -86.53 87.26 26.30
N GLU A 20 -86.02 88.10 27.19
CA GLU A 20 -84.57 88.31 27.38
C GLU A 20 -83.87 87.02 27.82
N LYS A 21 -84.43 86.29 28.80
CA LYS A 21 -83.90 84.97 29.20
C LYS A 21 -83.90 83.98 28.04
N LYS A 22 -85.01 83.88 27.30
CA LYS A 22 -85.11 83.01 26.12
C LYS A 22 -84.14 83.41 25.02
N ASN A 23 -83.85 84.70 24.83
CA ASN A 23 -82.82 85.16 23.91
C ASN A 23 -81.42 84.74 24.35
N THR A 24 -81.07 84.88 25.64
CA THR A 24 -79.76 84.42 26.15
C THR A 24 -79.61 82.89 26.10
N GLU A 25 -80.68 82.15 26.35
CA GLU A 25 -80.72 80.69 26.17
C GLU A 25 -80.55 80.31 24.68
N LEU A 26 -81.23 81.03 23.77
CA LEU A 26 -81.09 80.83 22.32
C LEU A 26 -79.68 81.16 21.84
N GLU A 27 -79.04 82.21 22.35
CA GLU A 27 -77.67 82.58 22.01
C GLU A 27 -76.66 81.55 22.53
N SER A 28 -76.82 81.07 23.76
CA SER A 28 -75.93 80.02 24.29
C SER A 28 -76.11 78.69 23.56
N LEU A 29 -77.34 78.30 23.21
CA LEU A 29 -77.61 77.14 22.37
C LEU A 29 -77.05 77.30 20.95
N ARG A 30 -77.08 78.51 20.37
CA ARG A 30 -76.46 78.80 19.07
C ARG A 30 -74.94 78.63 19.13
N GLN A 31 -74.29 79.16 20.17
CA GLN A 31 -72.84 78.99 20.37
C GLN A 31 -72.46 77.53 20.58
N GLN A 32 -73.25 76.76 21.35
CA GLN A 32 -73.03 75.33 21.52
C GLN A 32 -73.22 74.57 20.21
N ARG A 33 -74.24 74.91 19.43
CA ARG A 33 -74.47 74.33 18.09
C ARG A 33 -73.28 74.60 17.17
N GLU A 34 -72.75 75.82 17.15
CA GLU A 34 -71.59 76.18 16.34
C GLU A 34 -70.34 75.42 16.77
N LYS A 35 -70.07 75.29 18.08
CA LYS A 35 -68.94 74.49 18.59
C LYS A 35 -69.06 73.02 18.21
N LEU A 36 -70.22 72.41 18.46
CA LEU A 36 -70.47 71.01 18.07
C LEU A 36 -70.37 70.83 16.55
N GLN A 37 -70.81 71.81 15.76
CA GLN A 37 -70.69 71.76 14.30
C GLN A 37 -69.23 71.86 13.84
N GLU A 38 -68.39 72.64 14.51
CA GLU A 38 -66.95 72.72 14.26
C GLU A 38 -66.25 71.40 14.63
N GLU A 39 -66.58 70.84 15.80
CA GLU A 39 -66.06 69.54 16.26
C GLU A 39 -66.46 68.40 15.30
N VAL A 40 -67.71 68.38 14.83
CA VAL A 40 -68.17 67.41 13.83
C VAL A 40 -67.36 67.54 12.54
N LYS A 41 -67.14 68.76 12.04
CA LYS A 41 -66.31 68.97 10.83
C LYS A 41 -64.86 68.54 11.02
N GLN A 42 -64.28 68.76 12.19
CA GLN A 42 -62.92 68.32 12.49
C GLN A 42 -62.85 66.79 12.57
N ALA A 43 -63.82 66.17 13.23
CA ALA A 43 -63.94 64.71 13.27
C ALA A 43 -64.11 64.11 11.86
N GLU A 44 -64.95 64.70 11.01
CA GLU A 44 -65.13 64.29 9.61
C GLU A 44 -63.79 64.33 8.84
N LYS A 45 -63.02 65.42 8.97
CA LYS A 45 -61.69 65.52 8.35
C LYS A 45 -60.73 64.45 8.84
N THR A 46 -60.67 64.22 10.15
CA THR A 46 -59.81 63.17 10.70
C THR A 46 -60.23 61.78 10.23
N VAL A 47 -61.53 61.54 10.04
CA VAL A 47 -62.04 60.29 9.50
C VAL A 47 -61.61 60.12 8.04
N ASP A 48 -61.63 61.18 7.23
CA ASP A 48 -61.18 61.09 5.84
C ASP A 48 -59.67 60.89 5.72
N GLU A 49 -58.86 61.59 6.52
CA GLU A 49 -57.40 61.36 6.58
C GLU A 49 -57.05 59.93 7.01
N LEU A 50 -57.78 59.37 7.99
CA LEU A 50 -57.60 57.99 8.42
C LEU A 50 -58.02 56.98 7.33
N LYS A 51 -59.06 57.26 6.55
CA LYS A 51 -59.44 56.40 5.40
C LYS A 51 -58.34 56.38 4.34
N GLU A 52 -57.78 57.54 3.99
CA GLU A 52 -56.67 57.61 3.02
C GLU A 52 -55.44 56.82 3.52
N GLN A 53 -55.13 56.88 4.82
CA GLN A 53 -54.07 56.06 5.42
C GLN A 53 -54.36 54.57 5.36
N VAL A 54 -55.62 54.16 5.59
CA VAL A 54 -56.04 52.77 5.46
C VAL A 54 -55.92 52.30 4.01
N ASP A 55 -56.36 53.08 3.04
CA ASP A 55 -56.24 52.75 1.61
C ASP A 55 -54.77 52.61 1.17
N ALA A 56 -53.89 53.50 1.65
CA ALA A 56 -52.45 53.39 1.40
C ALA A 56 -51.82 52.16 2.06
N ALA A 57 -52.26 51.80 3.28
CA ALA A 57 -51.80 50.61 3.97
C ALA A 57 -52.24 49.33 3.25
N LEU A 58 -53.48 49.29 2.75
CA LEU A 58 -54.01 48.16 1.95
C LEU A 58 -53.22 47.98 0.65
N GLY A 59 -52.87 49.05 -0.07
CA GLY A 59 -52.05 48.95 -1.29
C GLY A 59 -50.62 48.47 -1.02
N ALA A 60 -50.05 48.81 0.14
CA ALA A 60 -48.75 48.28 0.56
C ALA A 60 -48.84 46.79 0.93
N GLU A 61 -49.93 46.36 1.55
CA GLU A 61 -50.20 44.95 1.87
C GLU A 61 -50.28 44.09 0.61
N GLU A 62 -51.03 44.51 -0.42
CA GLU A 62 -51.11 43.80 -1.71
C GLU A 62 -49.73 43.68 -2.39
N MET A 63 -48.90 44.72 -2.33
CA MET A 63 -47.54 44.66 -2.86
C MET A 63 -46.67 43.66 -2.08
N VAL A 64 -46.78 43.66 -0.76
CA VAL A 64 -46.06 42.70 0.09
C VAL A 64 -46.51 41.28 -0.24
N GLU A 65 -47.81 41.03 -0.38
CA GLU A 65 -48.36 39.72 -0.72
C GLU A 65 -47.80 39.22 -2.08
N THR A 66 -47.87 40.03 -3.13
CA THR A 66 -47.34 39.66 -4.45
C THR A 66 -45.82 39.50 -4.48
N LEU A 67 -45.07 40.21 -3.63
CA LEU A 67 -43.63 40.01 -3.48
C LEU A 67 -43.33 38.72 -2.71
N THR A 68 -44.12 38.39 -1.69
CA THR A 68 -43.97 37.13 -0.94
C THR A 68 -44.27 35.91 -1.80
N GLU A 69 -45.33 35.96 -2.62
CA GLU A 69 -45.65 34.88 -3.57
C GLU A 69 -44.50 34.65 -4.56
N ARG A 70 -43.99 35.72 -5.20
CA ARG A 70 -42.83 35.62 -6.08
C ARG A 70 -41.57 35.12 -5.38
N ASN A 71 -41.38 35.49 -4.12
CA ASN A 71 -40.22 35.05 -3.35
C ASN A 71 -40.30 33.54 -3.10
N LEU A 72 -41.48 33.04 -2.69
CA LEU A 72 -41.73 31.62 -2.51
C LEU A 72 -41.52 30.81 -3.80
N ASP A 73 -42.01 31.30 -4.95
CA ASP A 73 -41.79 30.67 -6.26
C ASP A 73 -40.31 30.58 -6.65
N LEU A 74 -39.55 31.63 -6.36
CA LEU A 74 -38.11 31.67 -6.63
C LEU A 74 -37.34 30.74 -5.70
N GLU A 75 -37.71 30.68 -4.43
CA GLU A 75 -37.13 29.74 -3.47
C GLU A 75 -37.39 28.28 -3.87
N GLU A 76 -38.58 27.97 -4.38
CA GLU A 76 -38.91 26.64 -4.91
C GLU A 76 -38.07 26.30 -6.13
N LYS A 77 -37.97 27.21 -7.12
CA LYS A 77 -37.08 27.00 -8.29
C LYS A 77 -35.62 26.85 -7.91
N VAL A 78 -35.12 27.60 -6.93
CA VAL A 78 -33.76 27.46 -6.44
C VAL A 78 -33.57 26.09 -5.79
N ARG A 79 -34.57 25.59 -5.06
CA ARG A 79 -34.54 24.26 -4.45
C ARG A 79 -34.49 23.16 -5.51
N GLU A 80 -35.37 23.24 -6.51
CA GLU A 80 -35.40 22.30 -7.65
C GLU A 80 -34.06 22.30 -8.41
N LEU A 81 -33.51 23.48 -8.73
CA LEU A 81 -32.23 23.57 -9.43
C LEU A 81 -31.08 22.96 -8.61
N ARG A 82 -31.07 23.15 -7.29
CA ARG A 82 -30.06 22.54 -6.42
C ARG A 82 -30.17 21.01 -6.39
N GLU A 83 -31.39 20.48 -6.39
CA GLU A 83 -31.62 19.03 -6.49
C GLU A 83 -31.09 18.49 -7.82
N THR A 84 -31.43 19.15 -8.94
CA THR A 84 -30.91 18.74 -10.26
C THR A 84 -29.39 18.83 -10.38
N VAL A 85 -28.75 19.80 -9.72
CA VAL A 85 -27.28 19.89 -9.66
C VAL A 85 -26.73 18.71 -8.87
N GLY A 86 -27.32 18.35 -7.74
CA GLY A 86 -26.92 17.17 -6.97
C GLY A 86 -27.04 15.87 -7.78
N ASP A 87 -28.11 15.70 -8.54
CA ASP A 87 -28.28 14.53 -9.43
C ASP A 87 -27.21 14.49 -10.54
N LEU A 88 -26.88 15.65 -11.11
CA LEU A 88 -25.83 15.77 -12.13
C LEU A 88 -24.44 15.49 -11.55
N GLU A 89 -24.16 15.95 -10.34
CA GLU A 89 -22.90 15.66 -9.62
C GLU A 89 -22.77 14.15 -9.35
N ALA A 90 -23.83 13.50 -8.86
CA ALA A 90 -23.85 12.05 -8.66
C ALA A 90 -23.66 11.26 -9.97
N MET A 91 -24.28 11.71 -11.08
CA MET A 91 -24.02 11.11 -12.40
C MET A 91 -22.58 11.34 -12.88
N ASN A 92 -21.98 12.48 -12.56
CA ASN A 92 -20.59 12.76 -12.91
C ASN A 92 -19.62 11.85 -12.14
N GLU A 93 -19.85 11.66 -10.84
CA GLU A 93 -19.07 10.72 -10.02
C GLU A 93 -19.14 9.28 -10.58
N MET A 94 -20.33 8.81 -10.95
CA MET A 94 -20.48 7.49 -11.59
C MET A 94 -19.73 7.41 -12.93
N ASN A 95 -19.76 8.48 -13.73
CA ASN A 95 -19.02 8.52 -15.00
C ASN A 95 -17.50 8.47 -14.77
N ASP A 96 -16.99 9.15 -13.76
CA ASP A 96 -15.57 9.13 -13.41
C ASP A 96 -15.13 7.72 -12.99
N GLU A 97 -15.92 7.02 -12.17
CA GLU A 97 -15.67 5.62 -11.81
C GLU A 97 -15.66 4.69 -13.03
N LEU A 98 -16.59 4.88 -13.97
CA LEU A 98 -16.63 4.08 -15.20
C LEU A 98 -15.43 4.34 -16.10
N GLN A 99 -14.99 5.60 -16.24
CA GLN A 99 -13.80 5.95 -17.02
C GLN A 99 -12.53 5.35 -16.41
N GLU A 100 -12.41 5.38 -15.09
CA GLU A 100 -11.30 4.76 -14.37
C GLU A 100 -11.26 3.25 -14.59
N ASN A 101 -12.40 2.56 -14.46
CA ASN A 101 -12.50 1.13 -14.75
C ASN A 101 -12.15 0.80 -16.21
N ALA A 102 -12.61 1.61 -17.17
CA ALA A 102 -12.27 1.45 -18.57
C ALA A 102 -10.76 1.60 -18.81
N ARG A 103 -10.12 2.58 -18.17
CA ARG A 103 -8.67 2.79 -18.25
C ARG A 103 -7.87 1.64 -17.62
N GLU A 104 -8.34 1.09 -16.50
CA GLU A 104 -7.72 -0.07 -15.84
C GLU A 104 -7.78 -1.32 -16.73
N THR A 105 -8.95 -1.60 -17.33
CA THR A 105 -9.10 -2.74 -18.25
C THR A 105 -8.26 -2.57 -19.52
N GLU A 106 -8.15 -1.35 -20.06
CA GLU A 106 -7.26 -1.07 -21.19
C GLU A 106 -5.80 -1.41 -20.86
N LEU A 107 -5.34 -1.00 -19.68
CA LEU A 107 -3.96 -1.25 -19.24
C LEU A 107 -3.70 -2.75 -19.01
N GLU A 108 -4.67 -3.49 -18.46
CA GLU A 108 -4.59 -4.95 -18.34
C GLU A 108 -4.48 -5.65 -19.70
N LEU A 109 -5.26 -5.23 -20.68
CA LEU A 109 -5.18 -5.77 -22.04
C LEU A 109 -3.84 -5.47 -22.71
N ARG A 110 -3.25 -4.28 -22.45
CA ARG A 110 -1.91 -3.94 -22.93
C ARG A 110 -0.83 -4.83 -22.31
N GLU A 111 -0.88 -5.06 -21.00
CA GLU A 111 0.05 -5.99 -20.33
C GLU A 111 -0.09 -7.42 -20.86
N GLN A 112 -1.31 -7.90 -21.10
CA GLN A 112 -1.54 -9.21 -21.72
C GLN A 112 -0.98 -9.28 -23.14
N LEU A 113 -1.10 -8.20 -23.92
CA LEU A 113 -0.52 -8.09 -25.26
C LEU A 113 1.01 -8.14 -25.22
N ASP A 114 1.65 -7.45 -24.26
CA ASP A 114 3.10 -7.49 -24.09
C ASP A 114 3.59 -8.90 -23.71
N MET A 115 2.90 -9.56 -22.78
CA MET A 115 3.18 -10.95 -22.42
C MET A 115 3.02 -11.91 -23.61
N ALA A 116 1.94 -11.76 -24.38
CA ALA A 116 1.72 -12.55 -25.59
C ALA A 116 2.81 -12.29 -26.64
N THR A 117 3.21 -11.03 -26.84
CA THR A 117 4.27 -10.63 -27.76
C THR A 117 5.62 -11.20 -27.35
N ALA A 118 5.93 -11.22 -26.04
CA ALA A 118 7.14 -11.85 -25.53
C ALA A 118 7.15 -13.38 -25.80
N ARG A 119 6.02 -14.07 -25.57
CA ARG A 119 5.88 -15.50 -25.88
C ARG A 119 6.07 -15.80 -27.36
N VAL A 120 5.53 -14.95 -28.24
CA VAL A 120 5.71 -15.08 -29.71
C VAL A 120 7.19 -14.95 -30.06
N ARG A 121 7.87 -13.90 -29.59
CA ARG A 121 9.32 -13.69 -29.85
C ARG A 121 10.17 -14.86 -29.35
N GLU A 122 9.82 -15.44 -28.20
CA GLU A 122 10.54 -16.60 -27.67
C GLU A 122 10.29 -17.86 -28.52
N ALA A 123 9.05 -18.08 -28.96
CA ALA A 123 8.72 -19.17 -29.86
C ALA A 123 9.43 -19.03 -31.22
N GLU A 124 9.51 -17.81 -31.77
CA GLU A 124 10.29 -17.51 -32.99
C GLU A 124 11.77 -17.87 -32.83
N LYS A 125 12.40 -17.47 -31.72
CA LYS A 125 13.79 -17.87 -31.42
C LYS A 125 13.97 -19.38 -31.30
N ARG A 126 13.00 -20.09 -30.71
CA ARG A 126 13.04 -21.57 -30.64
C ARG A 126 12.93 -22.19 -32.04
N VAL A 127 12.10 -21.62 -32.91
CA VAL A 127 11.98 -22.06 -34.31
C VAL A 127 13.27 -21.79 -35.08
N GLU A 128 13.89 -20.61 -34.94
CA GLU A 128 15.17 -20.28 -35.57
C GLU A 128 16.27 -21.25 -35.13
N ALA A 129 16.39 -21.52 -33.83
CA ALA A 129 17.35 -22.49 -33.30
C ALA A 129 17.10 -23.91 -33.83
N ALA A 130 15.83 -24.32 -33.93
CA ALA A 130 15.47 -25.61 -34.51
C ALA A 130 15.86 -25.66 -36.01
N GLN A 131 15.60 -24.60 -36.77
CA GLN A 131 15.97 -24.52 -38.19
C GLN A 131 17.49 -24.61 -38.40
N GLU A 132 18.27 -23.94 -37.55
CA GLU A 132 19.73 -24.03 -37.57
C GLU A 132 20.21 -25.47 -37.29
N THR A 133 19.67 -26.12 -36.25
CA THR A 133 20.02 -27.53 -35.98
C THR A 133 19.66 -28.49 -37.10
N VAL A 134 18.53 -28.25 -37.80
CA VAL A 134 18.15 -29.05 -38.96
C VAL A 134 19.15 -28.83 -40.11
N ALA A 135 19.62 -27.61 -40.34
CA ALA A 135 20.64 -27.32 -41.35
C ALA A 135 21.97 -28.03 -41.03
N ASP A 136 22.40 -28.01 -39.76
CA ASP A 136 23.59 -28.73 -39.30
C ASP A 136 23.46 -30.25 -39.52
N TYR A 137 22.30 -30.83 -39.18
CA TYR A 137 22.03 -32.23 -39.44
C TYR A 137 22.03 -32.55 -40.94
N GLN A 138 21.48 -31.68 -41.79
CA GLN A 138 21.55 -31.87 -43.24
C GLN A 138 23.00 -31.86 -43.75
N GLN A 139 23.85 -30.96 -43.25
CA GLN A 139 25.27 -30.93 -43.62
C GLN A 139 26.02 -32.15 -43.11
N THR A 140 25.72 -32.60 -41.90
CA THR A 140 26.28 -33.81 -41.30
C THR A 140 25.89 -35.05 -42.10
N ILE A 141 24.62 -35.18 -42.47
CA ILE A 141 24.12 -36.26 -43.33
C ILE A 141 24.82 -36.22 -44.69
N LYS A 142 25.04 -35.05 -45.28
CA LYS A 142 25.77 -34.91 -46.55
C LYS A 142 27.20 -35.46 -46.43
N LYS A 143 27.94 -35.08 -45.38
CA LYS A 143 29.28 -35.59 -45.12
C LYS A 143 29.30 -37.09 -44.87
N TYR A 144 28.32 -37.63 -44.12
CA TYR A 144 28.19 -39.07 -43.93
C TYR A 144 27.94 -39.79 -45.26
N ARG A 145 27.10 -39.24 -46.15
CA ARG A 145 26.88 -39.79 -47.49
C ARG A 145 28.18 -39.82 -48.31
N GLU A 146 28.93 -38.71 -48.32
CA GLU A 146 30.24 -38.62 -48.98
C GLU A 146 31.25 -39.62 -48.41
N LEU A 147 31.34 -39.72 -47.08
CA LEU A 147 32.20 -40.69 -46.40
C LEU A 147 31.80 -42.13 -46.71
N THR A 148 30.51 -42.45 -46.70
CA THR A 148 30.06 -43.80 -47.04
C THR A 148 30.35 -44.15 -48.49
N ALA A 149 30.21 -43.20 -49.42
CA ALA A 149 30.61 -43.39 -50.81
C ALA A 149 32.12 -43.62 -50.92
N HIS A 150 32.93 -42.80 -50.24
CA HIS A 150 34.38 -42.96 -50.21
C HIS A 150 34.82 -44.29 -49.60
N LEU A 151 34.24 -44.70 -48.47
CA LEU A 151 34.52 -46.00 -47.85
C LEU A 151 34.06 -47.18 -48.70
N GLN A 152 33.01 -47.01 -49.50
CA GLN A 152 32.60 -48.01 -50.49
C GLN A 152 33.63 -48.10 -51.62
N ASP A 153 34.13 -46.98 -52.13
CA ASP A 153 35.20 -46.94 -53.14
C ASP A 153 36.50 -47.54 -52.59
N VAL A 154 36.90 -47.14 -51.38
CA VAL A 154 38.08 -47.66 -50.69
C VAL A 154 37.92 -49.13 -50.35
N ASN A 155 36.75 -49.62 -49.90
CA ASN A 155 36.53 -51.07 -49.74
C ASN A 155 36.61 -51.80 -51.07
N ARG A 156 36.14 -51.20 -52.16
CA ARG A 156 36.23 -51.80 -53.48
C ARG A 156 37.69 -51.92 -53.92
N GLU A 157 38.49 -50.87 -53.68
CA GLU A 157 39.95 -50.90 -53.88
C GLU A 157 40.65 -51.85 -52.91
N LEU A 158 40.30 -51.86 -51.63
CA LEU A 158 40.87 -52.75 -50.62
C LEU A 158 40.52 -54.20 -50.89
N MET A 159 39.30 -54.53 -51.29
CA MET A 159 38.98 -55.89 -51.74
C MET A 159 39.85 -56.27 -52.95
N SER A 160 40.12 -55.32 -53.87
CA SER A 160 41.06 -55.55 -54.99
C SER A 160 42.54 -55.62 -54.57
N GLN A 161 42.93 -54.96 -53.46
CA GLN A 161 44.29 -54.94 -52.90
C GLN A 161 44.53 -56.03 -51.85
N GLN A 162 43.49 -56.54 -51.21
CA GLN A 162 43.46 -57.62 -50.22
C GLN A 162 43.44 -58.98 -50.92
N GLU A 163 43.02 -59.03 -52.19
CA GLU A 163 43.43 -60.07 -53.14
C GLU A 163 44.96 -60.05 -53.40
N ALA A 164 45.65 -58.93 -53.15
CA ALA A 164 47.07 -58.77 -53.47
C ALA A 164 48.02 -58.81 -52.24
N SER A 165 47.61 -58.45 -51.03
CA SER A 165 48.55 -58.34 -49.89
C SER A 165 47.87 -58.48 -48.53
N ALA A 166 48.39 -59.36 -47.68
CA ALA A 166 48.01 -59.51 -46.28
C ALA A 166 48.73 -58.49 -45.36
N GLU A 167 48.02 -58.12 -44.28
CA GLU A 167 48.49 -57.56 -43.00
C GLU A 167 48.88 -56.06 -42.82
N LYS A 168 48.19 -55.47 -41.80
CA LYS A 168 48.60 -54.47 -40.78
C LYS A 168 48.20 -52.97 -40.89
N GLN A 169 47.20 -52.67 -40.05
CA GLN A 169 47.14 -51.69 -38.94
C GLN A 169 47.01 -50.16 -39.16
N GLN A 170 45.83 -49.68 -38.73
CA GLN A 170 45.49 -48.60 -37.79
C GLN A 170 45.77 -47.11 -38.14
N GLN A 171 44.67 -46.34 -38.18
CA GLN A 171 44.60 -44.87 -38.13
C GLN A 171 43.91 -44.38 -36.82
N PRO A 172 44.26 -43.18 -36.29
CA PRO A 172 43.64 -42.58 -35.10
C PRO A 172 42.35 -41.77 -35.44
N PRO A 173 41.49 -41.44 -34.46
CA PRO A 173 40.17 -40.86 -34.70
C PRO A 173 40.17 -39.32 -34.89
N PRO A 174 39.22 -38.75 -35.66
CA PRO A 174 39.10 -37.31 -35.88
C PRO A 174 38.33 -36.60 -34.75
N GLU A 175 38.81 -35.45 -34.32
CA GLU A 175 38.18 -34.58 -33.32
C GLU A 175 36.88 -33.96 -33.87
N MET A 176 35.78 -34.12 -33.14
CA MET A 176 34.50 -33.43 -33.39
C MET A 176 34.54 -32.01 -32.85
N PHE A 177 34.23 -31.02 -33.70
CA PHE A 177 34.15 -29.60 -33.35
C PHE A 177 32.71 -29.22 -32.98
N ASP A 178 32.48 -28.71 -31.77
CA ASP A 178 31.16 -28.36 -31.24
C ASP A 178 30.93 -26.83 -31.26
N PHE A 179 30.08 -26.35 -32.17
CA PHE A 179 29.88 -24.93 -32.45
C PHE A 179 29.06 -24.18 -31.38
N LYS A 180 28.23 -24.88 -30.59
CA LYS A 180 27.48 -24.27 -29.47
C LYS A 180 28.41 -23.86 -28.33
N ILE A 181 29.47 -24.64 -28.13
CA ILE A 181 30.53 -24.33 -27.17
C ILE A 181 31.27 -23.07 -27.64
N LYS A 182 31.64 -22.96 -28.92
CA LYS A 182 32.34 -21.79 -29.50
C LYS A 182 31.55 -20.48 -29.41
N PHE A 183 30.24 -20.50 -29.58
CA PHE A 183 29.41 -19.29 -29.47
C PHE A 183 29.25 -18.85 -28.00
N ALA A 184 29.01 -19.80 -27.09
CA ALA A 184 28.99 -19.55 -25.66
C ALA A 184 30.35 -19.04 -25.16
N GLU A 185 31.46 -19.61 -25.65
CA GLU A 185 32.83 -19.15 -25.43
C GLU A 185 32.99 -17.71 -25.90
N THR A 186 32.57 -17.36 -27.13
CA THR A 186 32.74 -16.00 -27.66
C THR A 186 31.97 -14.96 -26.86
N LYS A 187 30.73 -15.26 -26.45
CA LYS A 187 29.93 -14.38 -25.59
C LYS A 187 30.52 -14.27 -24.18
N ALA A 188 31.06 -15.35 -23.64
CA ALA A 188 31.78 -15.34 -22.37
C ALA A 188 33.08 -14.53 -22.45
N HIS A 189 33.82 -14.64 -23.55
CA HIS A 189 35.03 -13.85 -23.81
C HIS A 189 34.73 -12.35 -23.91
N ALA A 190 33.66 -11.96 -24.61
CA ALA A 190 33.25 -10.55 -24.66
C ALA A 190 32.91 -9.99 -23.27
N LYS A 191 32.15 -10.75 -22.46
CA LYS A 191 31.87 -10.38 -21.06
C LYS A 191 33.13 -10.34 -20.19
N ALA A 192 34.07 -11.26 -20.40
CA ALA A 192 35.33 -11.26 -19.67
C ALA A 192 36.13 -9.99 -19.95
N ILE A 193 36.21 -9.56 -21.21
CA ILE A 193 36.87 -8.30 -21.60
C ILE A 193 36.16 -7.10 -20.95
N GLU A 194 34.82 -7.07 -20.97
CA GLU A 194 34.06 -6.00 -20.32
C GLU A 194 34.31 -5.95 -18.80
N MET A 195 34.37 -7.11 -18.14
CA MET A 195 34.69 -7.19 -16.71
C MET A 195 36.11 -6.73 -16.39
N GLU A 196 37.10 -7.08 -17.22
CA GLU A 196 38.49 -6.59 -17.08
C GLU A 196 38.57 -5.07 -17.27
N LEU A 197 37.84 -4.50 -18.22
CA LEU A 197 37.76 -3.04 -18.39
C LEU A 197 37.13 -2.35 -17.17
N ARG A 198 36.04 -2.90 -16.63
CA ARG A 198 35.43 -2.40 -15.38
C ARG A 198 36.37 -2.54 -14.19
N GLN A 199 37.12 -3.64 -14.10
CA GLN A 199 38.12 -3.84 -13.06
C GLN A 199 39.22 -2.78 -13.14
N MET A 200 39.68 -2.43 -14.34
CA MET A 200 40.66 -1.36 -14.55
C MET A 200 40.09 0.01 -14.14
N GLU A 201 38.85 0.36 -14.52
CA GLU A 201 38.17 1.58 -14.10
C GLU A 201 38.06 1.69 -12.57
N VAL A 202 37.68 0.59 -11.90
CA VAL A 202 37.61 0.53 -10.44
C VAL A 202 38.99 0.68 -9.80
N GLN A 203 40.04 0.08 -10.37
CA GLN A 203 41.42 0.26 -9.90
C GLN A 203 41.87 1.72 -10.03
N GLN A 204 41.58 2.39 -11.15
CA GLN A 204 41.88 3.81 -11.33
C GLN A 204 41.11 4.69 -10.33
N ALA A 205 39.82 4.44 -10.14
CA ALA A 205 39.00 5.18 -9.17
C ALA A 205 39.52 4.99 -7.73
N ASN A 206 39.85 3.75 -7.34
CA ASN A 206 40.44 3.45 -6.04
C ASN A 206 41.79 4.15 -5.84
N ARG A 207 42.63 4.20 -6.89
CA ARG A 207 43.89 4.93 -6.84
C ARG A 207 43.66 6.43 -6.71
N HIS A 208 42.72 6.99 -7.46
CA HIS A 208 42.34 8.40 -7.38
C HIS A 208 41.85 8.76 -5.97
N VAL A 209 40.94 7.97 -5.38
CA VAL A 209 40.48 8.15 -3.99
C VAL A 209 41.66 8.03 -3.02
N SER A 210 42.53 7.03 -3.16
CA SER A 210 43.72 6.88 -2.30
C SER A 210 44.65 8.10 -2.35
N LEU A 211 44.82 8.71 -3.53
CA LEU A 211 45.58 9.95 -3.67
C LEU A 211 44.85 11.13 -3.01
N LEU A 212 43.54 11.29 -3.22
CA LEU A 212 42.74 12.34 -2.58
C LEU A 212 42.76 12.23 -1.05
N THR A 213 42.63 11.02 -0.51
CA THR A 213 42.70 10.75 0.93
C THR A 213 44.05 11.17 1.52
N SER A 214 45.14 11.10 0.75
CA SER A 214 46.47 11.56 1.22
C SER A 214 46.59 13.07 1.41
N PHE A 215 45.67 13.86 0.85
CA PHE A 215 45.59 15.31 1.05
C PHE A 215 44.67 15.69 2.22
N MET A 216 43.97 14.73 2.83
CA MET A 216 43.05 15.00 3.95
C MET A 216 43.81 15.06 5.29
N PRO A 217 43.38 15.91 6.24
CA PRO A 217 44.03 16.02 7.55
C PRO A 217 43.78 14.78 8.41
N ASP A 218 44.68 14.49 9.36
CA ASP A 218 44.54 13.33 10.27
C ASP A 218 43.23 13.35 11.08
N SER A 219 42.63 14.52 11.32
CA SER A 219 41.32 14.65 11.98
C SER A 219 40.17 14.00 11.18
N PHE A 220 40.28 13.96 9.86
CA PHE A 220 39.32 13.33 8.97
C PHE A 220 39.40 11.79 9.05
N LEU A 221 40.61 11.26 9.24
CA LEU A 221 40.92 9.82 9.24
C LEU A 221 40.86 9.14 10.61
N ARG A 222 40.68 9.91 11.70
CA ARG A 222 40.47 9.34 13.03
C ARG A 222 39.17 8.53 13.06
N HIS A 223 39.15 7.47 13.86
CA HIS A 223 37.93 6.71 14.15
C HIS A 223 36.79 7.61 14.60
N GLY A 224 35.62 7.47 13.96
CA GLY A 224 34.48 8.36 14.17
C GLY A 224 34.62 9.74 13.51
N GLY A 225 35.59 9.87 12.61
CA GLY A 225 35.81 11.03 11.76
C GLY A 225 34.90 11.04 10.54
N ASP A 226 35.02 12.09 9.72
CA ASP A 226 34.17 12.25 8.54
C ASP A 226 34.45 11.18 7.47
N HIS A 227 35.64 10.57 7.48
CA HIS A 227 35.96 9.44 6.61
C HIS A 227 35.02 8.24 6.84
N ASP A 228 34.82 7.87 8.10
CA ASP A 228 33.95 6.77 8.51
C ASP A 228 32.48 7.09 8.18
N CYS A 229 32.07 8.35 8.32
CA CYS A 229 30.74 8.81 7.90
C CYS A 229 30.53 8.63 6.39
N ILE A 230 31.52 8.95 5.57
CA ILE A 230 31.48 8.71 4.12
C ILE A 230 31.38 7.21 3.81
N LEU A 231 32.09 6.35 4.56
CA LEU A 231 31.98 4.90 4.38
C LEU A 231 30.58 4.39 4.68
N VAL A 232 29.91 4.90 5.73
CA VAL A 232 28.52 4.56 6.07
C VAL A 232 27.54 5.08 5.02
N LEU A 233 27.70 6.31 4.53
CA LEU A 233 26.89 6.88 3.44
C LEU A 233 26.98 6.04 2.17
N LEU A 234 28.17 5.53 1.84
CA LEU A 234 28.36 4.62 0.71
C LEU A 234 27.89 3.19 1.00
N LEU A 235 27.78 2.78 2.26
CA LEU A 235 27.37 1.43 2.66
C LEU A 235 25.88 1.21 2.43
N ILE A 236 25.03 2.19 2.78
CA ILE A 236 23.57 2.11 2.64
C ILE A 236 23.13 1.73 1.21
N PRO A 237 23.49 2.49 0.14
CA PRO A 237 23.11 2.15 -1.23
C PRO A 237 23.74 0.83 -1.70
N ARG A 238 24.94 0.47 -1.23
CA ARG A 238 25.55 -0.84 -1.53
C ARG A 238 24.73 -1.99 -0.95
N LEU A 239 24.25 -1.86 0.28
CA LEU A 239 23.42 -2.89 0.93
C LEU A 239 22.05 -3.01 0.25
N ILE A 240 21.43 -1.89 -0.13
CA ILE A 240 20.16 -1.88 -0.89
C ILE A 240 20.32 -2.65 -2.20
N CYS A 241 21.33 -2.31 -3.01
CA CYS A 241 21.59 -2.94 -4.30
C CYS A 241 21.90 -4.43 -4.15
N LYS A 242 22.73 -4.78 -3.16
CA LYS A 242 23.05 -6.17 -2.84
C LYS A 242 21.83 -6.98 -2.45
N ALA A 243 20.99 -6.45 -1.55
CA ALA A 243 19.73 -7.09 -1.16
C ALA A 243 18.81 -7.29 -2.36
N GLU A 244 18.79 -6.35 -3.31
CA GLU A 244 17.97 -6.46 -4.52
C GLU A 244 18.45 -7.59 -5.43
N LEU A 245 19.77 -7.70 -5.63
CA LEU A 245 20.37 -8.76 -6.44
C LEU A 245 20.11 -10.15 -5.85
N ILE A 246 20.26 -10.30 -4.53
CA ILE A 246 19.95 -11.58 -3.87
C ILE A 246 18.46 -11.90 -3.96
N SER A 247 17.58 -10.92 -3.73
CA SER A 247 16.14 -11.13 -3.86
C SER A 247 15.75 -11.60 -5.27
N LYS A 248 16.28 -10.95 -6.32
CA LYS A 248 16.04 -11.35 -7.72
C LYS A 248 16.55 -12.76 -7.99
N GLN A 249 17.77 -13.08 -7.55
CA GLN A 249 18.34 -14.41 -7.75
C GLN A 249 17.56 -15.49 -6.98
N ALA A 250 17.05 -15.19 -5.79
CA ALA A 250 16.20 -16.10 -5.03
C ALA A 250 14.85 -16.32 -5.73
N GLN A 251 14.23 -15.25 -6.24
CA GLN A 251 12.99 -15.33 -7.00
C GLN A 251 13.15 -16.16 -8.28
N GLU A 252 14.23 -15.96 -9.04
CA GLU A 252 14.53 -16.71 -10.27
C GLU A 252 14.89 -18.18 -10.00
N LYS A 253 15.65 -18.46 -8.94
CA LYS A 253 16.11 -19.82 -8.65
C LYS A 253 15.01 -20.74 -8.13
N PHE A 254 14.04 -20.19 -7.40
CA PHE A 254 12.94 -20.94 -6.78
C PHE A 254 11.58 -20.64 -7.41
N ASP A 255 11.56 -19.89 -8.51
CA ASP A 255 10.37 -19.54 -9.29
C ASP A 255 9.22 -19.02 -8.40
N LEU A 256 9.49 -18.11 -7.47
CA LEU A 256 8.50 -17.65 -6.47
C LEU A 256 7.28 -16.93 -7.08
N ASN A 257 7.33 -16.59 -8.37
CA ASN A 257 6.28 -15.87 -9.09
C ASN A 257 5.21 -16.78 -9.74
N GLU A 258 5.36 -18.10 -9.71
CA GLU A 258 4.38 -19.04 -10.27
C GLU A 258 3.34 -19.48 -9.22
N ASN A 259 2.12 -19.82 -9.68
CA ASN A 259 1.08 -20.34 -8.81
C ASN A 259 1.52 -21.64 -8.12
N CYS A 260 1.69 -21.58 -6.80
CA CYS A 260 2.17 -22.68 -5.97
C CYS A 260 1.20 -23.89 -5.94
N ALA A 261 -0.05 -23.72 -6.39
CA ALA A 261 -1.09 -24.76 -6.44
C ALA A 261 -0.74 -25.99 -7.31
N GLU A 262 0.15 -25.86 -8.29
CA GLU A 262 0.53 -26.95 -9.21
C GLU A 262 1.81 -27.70 -8.80
N ARG A 263 2.46 -27.29 -7.69
CA ARG A 263 3.77 -27.82 -7.30
C ARG A 263 3.66 -29.12 -6.50
N ALA A 264 4.27 -30.17 -7.02
CA ALA A 264 4.43 -31.43 -6.31
C ALA A 264 5.50 -31.35 -5.20
N GLY A 265 5.34 -32.13 -4.13
CA GLY A 265 6.38 -32.29 -3.10
C GLY A 265 6.39 -31.24 -1.98
N LEU A 266 5.38 -30.37 -1.86
CA LEU A 266 5.30 -29.32 -0.83
C LEU A 266 5.38 -29.82 0.63
N ARG A 267 5.21 -31.12 0.86
CA ARG A 267 5.40 -31.79 2.16
C ARG A 267 6.86 -32.00 2.57
N GLY A 268 7.79 -31.99 1.63
CA GLY A 268 9.20 -32.30 1.87
C GLY A 268 10.14 -31.13 1.62
N ALA A 269 11.40 -31.48 1.32
CA ALA A 269 12.47 -30.52 1.04
C ALA A 269 12.13 -29.39 0.04
N PRO A 270 11.40 -29.61 -1.08
CA PRO A 270 11.11 -28.51 -1.98
C PRO A 270 10.12 -27.50 -1.37
N GLY A 271 9.18 -27.92 -0.53
CA GLY A 271 8.30 -27.01 0.21
C GLY A 271 9.06 -26.15 1.22
N GLU A 272 10.03 -26.73 1.92
CA GLU A 272 10.90 -25.99 2.86
C GLU A 272 11.84 -25.02 2.16
N GLN A 273 12.41 -25.41 1.01
CA GLN A 273 13.22 -24.52 0.20
C GLN A 273 12.43 -23.32 -0.31
N LEU A 274 11.16 -23.53 -0.70
CA LEU A 274 10.25 -22.45 -1.11
C LEU A 274 9.90 -21.52 0.05
N SER A 275 9.54 -22.08 1.20
CA SER A 275 9.27 -21.31 2.43
C SER A 275 10.49 -20.47 2.84
N PHE A 276 11.68 -21.08 2.78
CA PHE A 276 12.95 -20.40 3.04
C PHE A 276 13.19 -19.26 2.05
N ALA A 277 13.03 -19.51 0.74
CA ALA A 277 13.29 -18.53 -0.30
C ALA A 277 12.33 -17.33 -0.21
N ALA A 278 11.04 -17.59 0.01
CA ALA A 278 10.05 -16.55 0.25
C ALA A 278 10.38 -15.75 1.51
N GLY A 279 10.71 -16.43 2.62
CA GLY A 279 11.14 -15.79 3.86
C GLY A 279 12.38 -14.91 3.70
N LEU A 280 13.37 -15.36 2.92
CA LEU A 280 14.58 -14.58 2.61
C LEU A 280 14.24 -13.30 1.84
N VAL A 281 13.43 -13.40 0.77
CA VAL A 281 13.00 -12.24 -0.02
C VAL A 281 12.21 -11.25 0.84
N TYR A 282 11.32 -11.75 1.69
CA TYR A 282 10.58 -10.95 2.66
C TYR A 282 11.51 -10.21 3.63
N SER A 283 12.46 -10.89 4.27
CA SER A 283 13.42 -10.27 5.18
C SER A 283 14.30 -9.23 4.49
N LEU A 284 14.73 -9.50 3.25
CA LEU A 284 15.52 -8.56 2.45
C LEU A 284 14.69 -7.33 2.05
N SER A 285 13.40 -7.47 1.73
CA SER A 285 12.52 -6.34 1.44
C SER A 285 12.33 -5.43 2.67
N LEU A 286 12.25 -6.01 3.88
CA LEU A 286 12.16 -5.27 5.13
C LEU A 286 13.45 -4.50 5.42
N LEU A 287 14.60 -5.14 5.18
CA LEU A 287 15.91 -4.50 5.28
C LEU A 287 16.03 -3.33 4.30
N GLN A 288 15.65 -3.52 3.03
CA GLN A 288 15.65 -2.46 2.02
C GLN A 288 14.76 -1.29 2.40
N ALA A 289 13.52 -1.54 2.81
CA ALA A 289 12.60 -0.51 3.25
C ALA A 289 13.13 0.29 4.45
N THR A 290 13.94 -0.35 5.31
CA THR A 290 14.60 0.32 6.42
C THR A 290 15.79 1.15 5.93
N LEU A 291 16.61 0.61 5.01
CA LEU A 291 17.78 1.29 4.46
C LEU A 291 17.43 2.50 3.59
N HIS A 292 16.35 2.46 2.79
CA HIS A 292 15.90 3.62 2.01
C HIS A 292 15.56 4.80 2.92
N LYS A 293 15.04 4.56 4.14
CA LYS A 293 14.81 5.65 5.11
C LYS A 293 16.09 6.38 5.48
N TYR A 294 17.23 5.68 5.49
CA TYR A 294 18.54 6.28 5.75
C TYR A 294 19.13 7.00 4.54
N GLU A 295 18.82 6.56 3.32
CA GLU A 295 19.29 7.22 2.08
C GLU A 295 18.71 8.63 1.93
N HIS A 296 17.49 8.86 2.40
CA HIS A 296 16.80 10.16 2.28
C HIS A 296 17.17 11.17 3.38
N VAL A 297 17.99 10.77 4.37
CA VAL A 297 18.49 11.66 5.42
C VAL A 297 19.49 12.70 4.86
N ASP A 298 19.82 12.61 3.58
CA ASP A 298 20.89 13.38 2.95
C ASP A 298 20.41 14.72 2.36
N ARG A 299 20.32 15.73 3.23
CA ARG A 299 20.56 17.16 2.87
C ARG A 299 21.21 18.01 3.96
N ASP A 300 21.83 17.41 4.99
CA ASP A 300 22.72 18.18 5.87
C ASP A 300 23.83 17.31 6.49
N PRO A 301 25.10 17.44 6.04
CA PRO A 301 26.22 16.61 6.50
C PRO A 301 26.74 16.96 7.92
N ALA A 302 26.03 17.76 8.72
CA ALA A 302 26.63 18.46 9.85
C ALA A 302 26.34 17.89 11.27
N GLY A 303 25.53 16.84 11.46
CA GLY A 303 25.29 16.34 12.83
C GLY A 303 24.64 14.97 12.99
N SER A 304 23.47 14.75 12.42
CA SER A 304 22.64 13.56 12.68
C SER A 304 23.21 12.25 12.09
N LEU A 305 23.73 12.32 10.86
CA LEU A 305 24.37 11.17 10.20
C LEU A 305 25.66 10.72 10.90
N ARG A 306 26.34 11.61 11.63
CA ARG A 306 27.58 11.29 12.34
C ARG A 306 27.33 10.45 13.58
N GLU A 307 26.30 10.76 14.36
CA GLU A 307 25.88 9.94 15.51
C GLU A 307 25.37 8.56 15.07
N VAL A 308 24.62 8.52 13.97
CA VAL A 308 24.14 7.28 13.36
C VAL A 308 25.28 6.45 12.77
N ALA A 309 26.26 7.07 12.10
CA ALA A 309 27.45 6.41 11.57
C ALA A 309 28.32 5.81 12.68
N LEU A 310 28.54 6.56 13.78
CA LEU A 310 29.24 6.10 14.97
C LEU A 310 28.56 4.87 15.60
N GLN A 311 27.22 4.79 15.61
CA GLN A 311 26.51 3.63 16.17
C GLN A 311 26.36 2.45 15.20
N LEU A 312 26.28 2.69 13.89
CA LEU A 312 26.28 1.66 12.85
C LEU A 312 27.64 0.96 12.73
N GLU A 313 28.75 1.67 12.96
CA GLU A 313 30.11 1.08 12.99
C GLU A 313 30.39 0.26 14.27
N VAL A 314 29.94 0.73 15.43
CA VAL A 314 30.25 0.08 16.72
C VAL A 314 29.39 -1.17 16.94
N GLY A 315 28.36 -1.41 16.13
CA GLY A 315 27.56 -2.63 16.17
C GLY A 315 28.31 -3.84 15.59
N PRO A 316 28.78 -4.82 16.38
CA PRO A 316 29.40 -6.06 15.86
C PRO A 316 28.47 -6.83 14.91
N LYS A 317 27.17 -6.51 14.89
CA LYS A 317 26.12 -7.09 14.06
C LYS A 317 26.12 -6.58 12.60
N ILE A 318 26.54 -5.34 12.34
CA ILE A 318 26.63 -4.80 10.96
C ILE A 318 27.97 -5.17 10.32
N GLN A 319 29.02 -5.28 11.12
CA GLN A 319 30.31 -5.78 10.65
C GLN A 319 30.24 -7.26 10.18
N CYS A 320 29.33 -8.05 10.76
CA CYS A 320 28.97 -9.38 10.24
C CYS A 320 28.34 -9.33 8.83
N LEU A 321 27.55 -8.30 8.48
CA LEU A 321 27.07 -8.09 7.10
C LEU A 321 28.22 -7.80 6.13
N PHE A 322 29.24 -7.07 6.61
CA PHE A 322 30.43 -6.70 5.85
C PHE A 322 31.25 -7.94 5.47
N LEU A 323 31.54 -8.83 6.42
CA LEU A 323 32.38 -10.00 6.18
C LEU A 323 31.67 -11.14 5.44
N PHE A 324 30.36 -11.30 5.62
CA PHE A 324 29.61 -12.42 5.02
C PHE A 324 29.14 -12.15 3.58
N TRP A 325 28.98 -10.88 3.19
CA TRP A 325 28.48 -10.48 1.87
C TRP A 325 29.58 -10.04 0.90
N ILE A 326 30.86 -10.20 1.24
CA ILE A 326 31.96 -9.83 0.33
C ILE A 326 32.39 -10.99 -0.60
N PRO A 327 32.22 -12.29 -0.26
CA PRO A 327 32.51 -13.36 -1.22
C PRO A 327 31.31 -14.29 -1.45
N SER A 328 30.28 -13.87 -2.20
CA SER A 328 29.14 -14.78 -2.48
C SER A 328 28.38 -14.52 -3.79
N LEU A 329 29.11 -14.36 -4.90
CA LEU A 329 28.59 -14.77 -6.22
C LEU A 329 28.76 -16.29 -6.46
N GLY A 330 29.35 -17.04 -5.52
CA GLY A 330 29.64 -18.47 -5.66
C GLY A 330 28.94 -19.43 -4.68
N LEU A 331 28.32 -18.97 -3.60
CA LEU A 331 27.61 -19.85 -2.65
C LEU A 331 26.33 -19.20 -2.14
N PHE A 332 25.26 -19.34 -2.93
CA PHE A 332 23.88 -19.20 -2.47
C PHE A 332 23.63 -20.04 -1.19
N ALA A 333 24.36 -21.15 -1.03
CA ALA A 333 24.31 -22.03 0.14
C ALA A 333 24.75 -21.38 1.48
N CYS A 334 25.58 -20.34 1.46
CA CYS A 334 26.07 -19.71 2.70
C CYS A 334 25.03 -18.75 3.30
N VAL A 335 24.31 -18.00 2.44
CA VAL A 335 23.18 -17.14 2.84
C VAL A 335 22.00 -17.98 3.34
N CYS A 336 21.80 -19.17 2.75
CA CYS A 336 20.77 -20.12 3.20
C CYS A 336 20.93 -20.59 4.65
N ALA A 337 22.15 -20.60 5.19
CA ALA A 337 22.43 -21.14 6.52
C ALA A 337 22.16 -20.16 7.68
N ASN A 338 21.95 -18.86 7.41
CA ASN A 338 21.97 -17.82 8.45
C ASN A 338 20.81 -16.80 8.36
N LEU A 339 19.58 -17.25 8.16
CA LEU A 339 18.38 -16.37 8.14
C LEU A 339 18.23 -15.55 9.43
N GLY A 340 18.59 -16.14 10.58
CA GLY A 340 18.61 -15.44 11.87
C GLY A 340 19.55 -14.23 11.90
N GLY A 341 20.65 -14.24 11.13
CA GLY A 341 21.54 -13.09 10.99
C GLY A 341 20.91 -11.94 10.18
N VAL A 342 20.11 -12.26 9.16
CA VAL A 342 19.42 -11.28 8.31
C VAL A 342 18.27 -10.60 9.06
N MET A 343 17.50 -11.34 9.85
CA MET A 343 16.42 -10.78 10.68
C MET A 343 16.97 -9.86 11.79
N ILE A 344 18.04 -10.25 12.48
CA ILE A 344 18.73 -9.40 13.46
C ILE A 344 19.29 -8.13 12.80
N SER A 345 19.74 -8.25 11.54
CA SER A 345 20.23 -7.14 10.73
C SER A 345 19.13 -6.17 10.26
N ALA A 346 17.86 -6.56 10.21
CA ALA A 346 16.75 -5.65 9.87
C ALA A 346 16.25 -4.88 11.10
N VAL A 347 16.23 -5.52 12.28
CA VAL A 347 15.72 -4.94 13.53
C VAL A 347 16.65 -3.85 14.09
N PHE A 348 17.97 -4.03 13.99
CA PHE A 348 18.92 -3.09 14.56
C PHE A 348 18.89 -1.70 13.88
N PRO A 349 18.90 -1.59 12.52
CA PRO A 349 18.70 -0.32 11.85
C PRO A 349 17.30 0.28 12.08
N GLN A 350 16.25 -0.53 12.26
CA GLN A 350 14.93 0.04 12.62
C GLN A 350 14.95 0.70 14.00
N HIS A 351 15.59 0.06 14.98
CA HIS A 351 15.73 0.62 16.32
C HIS A 351 16.56 1.91 16.33
N LEU A 352 17.68 1.93 15.61
CA LEU A 352 18.51 3.13 15.49
C LEU A 352 17.78 4.29 14.81
N TYR A 353 16.97 4.01 13.78
CA TYR A 353 16.16 5.01 13.08
C TYR A 353 15.12 5.62 14.02
N SER A 354 14.41 4.77 14.78
CA SER A 354 13.41 5.21 15.76
C SER A 354 14.00 6.08 16.88
N ILE A 355 15.28 5.96 17.19
CA ILE A 355 15.94 6.73 18.25
C ILE A 355 16.51 8.04 17.71
N HIS A 356 17.17 8.01 16.55
CA HIS A 356 18.00 9.13 16.08
C HIS A 356 17.39 9.92 14.93
N LEU A 357 16.39 9.37 14.23
CA LEU A 357 15.88 9.91 12.96
C LEU A 357 14.34 9.95 12.87
N ALA A 358 13.63 9.77 13.98
CA ALA A 358 12.17 9.72 14.01
C ALA A 358 11.46 11.01 13.57
N GLU A 359 12.14 12.16 13.61
CA GLU A 359 11.58 13.48 13.27
C GLU A 359 11.85 13.91 11.81
N GLN A 360 12.50 13.08 10.99
CA GLN A 360 12.80 13.46 9.61
C GLN A 360 11.62 13.26 8.64
N ALA A 361 11.51 14.15 7.65
CA ALA A 361 10.50 14.06 6.61
C ALA A 361 10.79 12.86 5.69
N GLU A 362 9.87 11.90 5.64
CA GLU A 362 9.98 10.72 4.77
C GLU A 362 9.53 11.05 3.34
N ASP A 363 10.26 10.56 2.34
CA ASP A 363 9.79 10.58 0.95
C ASP A 363 8.61 9.61 0.82
N CYS A 364 7.41 10.17 0.76
CA CYS A 364 6.15 9.44 0.61
C CYS A 364 6.13 8.53 -0.62
N THR A 365 6.84 8.91 -1.70
CA THR A 365 6.92 8.11 -2.93
C THR A 365 7.72 6.83 -2.68
N MET A 366 8.89 6.96 -2.08
CA MET A 366 9.72 5.80 -1.73
C MET A 366 9.10 4.96 -0.62
N GLN A 367 8.49 5.60 0.39
CA GLN A 367 7.79 4.91 1.48
C GLN A 367 6.67 4.01 0.96
N LEU A 368 5.85 4.51 0.01
CA LEU A 368 4.78 3.74 -0.60
C LEU A 368 5.31 2.67 -1.56
N ALA A 369 6.35 2.96 -2.36
CA ALA A 369 7.00 1.98 -3.23
C ALA A 369 7.53 0.78 -2.43
N ASP A 370 8.20 1.04 -1.31
CA ASP A 370 8.70 0.03 -0.39
C ASP A 370 7.57 -0.71 0.31
N HIS A 371 6.47 -0.04 0.63
CA HIS A 371 5.30 -0.72 1.18
C HIS A 371 4.72 -1.72 0.19
N ILE A 372 4.58 -1.34 -1.09
CA ILE A 372 4.05 -2.23 -2.12
C ILE A 372 5.00 -3.43 -2.29
N LYS A 373 6.32 -3.21 -2.34
CA LYS A 373 7.32 -4.29 -2.41
C LYS A 373 7.25 -5.23 -1.21
N PHE A 374 7.18 -4.67 0.01
CA PHE A 374 7.01 -5.43 1.24
C PHE A 374 5.73 -6.27 1.21
N THR A 375 4.59 -5.65 0.90
CA THR A 375 3.30 -6.33 0.83
C THR A 375 3.33 -7.47 -0.19
N GLN A 376 3.92 -7.27 -1.37
CA GLN A 376 4.08 -8.36 -2.36
C GLN A 376 4.87 -9.53 -1.78
N SER A 377 6.05 -9.28 -1.21
CA SER A 377 6.86 -10.34 -0.61
C SER A 377 6.18 -11.04 0.57
N ALA A 378 5.38 -10.32 1.37
CA ALA A 378 4.60 -10.90 2.46
C ALA A 378 3.49 -11.82 1.91
N LEU A 379 2.80 -11.40 0.85
CA LEU A 379 1.77 -12.22 0.19
C LEU A 379 2.36 -13.45 -0.52
N ASP A 380 3.60 -13.38 -0.98
CA ASP A 380 4.33 -14.53 -1.53
C ASP A 380 4.64 -15.55 -0.41
N CYS A 381 5.14 -15.09 0.74
CA CYS A 381 5.29 -15.92 1.95
C CYS A 381 3.97 -16.57 2.36
N MET A 382 2.91 -15.78 2.52
CA MET A 382 1.59 -16.27 2.91
C MET A 382 1.07 -17.30 1.90
N GLY A 383 1.21 -17.04 0.60
CA GLY A 383 0.81 -17.97 -0.45
C GLY A 383 1.55 -19.31 -0.37
N VAL A 384 2.88 -19.28 -0.18
CA VAL A 384 3.69 -20.51 -0.02
C VAL A 384 3.24 -21.29 1.22
N GLU A 385 3.08 -20.64 2.37
CA GLU A 385 2.66 -21.34 3.58
C GLU A 385 1.23 -21.87 3.50
N VAL A 386 0.30 -21.13 2.88
CA VAL A 386 -1.07 -21.63 2.63
C VAL A 386 -1.04 -22.89 1.77
N CYS A 387 -0.27 -22.91 0.68
CA CYS A 387 -0.14 -24.08 -0.16
C CYS A 387 0.49 -25.27 0.58
N ARG A 388 1.51 -25.03 1.42
CA ARG A 388 2.11 -26.07 2.27
C ARG A 388 1.12 -26.61 3.29
N LEU A 389 0.40 -25.74 4.02
CA LEU A 389 -0.60 -26.15 5.00
C LEU A 389 -1.77 -26.91 4.37
N ARG A 390 -2.17 -26.57 3.15
CA ARG A 390 -3.13 -27.39 2.40
C ARG A 390 -2.56 -28.75 2.02
N ALA A 391 -1.32 -28.79 1.55
CA ALA A 391 -0.66 -30.06 1.28
C ALA A 391 -0.58 -30.92 2.54
N PHE A 392 -0.47 -30.32 3.74
CA PHE A 392 -0.41 -31.02 5.01
C PHE A 392 -1.72 -31.71 5.42
N LEU A 393 -2.87 -31.20 4.96
CA LEU A 393 -4.17 -31.75 5.31
C LEU A 393 -4.38 -33.16 4.75
N GLN A 394 -5.14 -33.97 5.49
CA GLN A 394 -5.61 -35.26 5.01
C GLN A 394 -6.67 -35.11 3.92
N ALA A 395 -6.59 -35.96 2.89
CA ALA A 395 -7.59 -35.97 1.80
C ALA A 395 -9.01 -36.17 2.34
N GLY A 396 -9.97 -35.40 1.84
CA GLY A 396 -11.38 -35.43 2.26
C GLY A 396 -11.76 -34.43 3.36
N GLN A 397 -10.84 -33.59 3.83
CA GLN A 397 -11.10 -32.55 4.84
C GLN A 397 -11.30 -31.13 4.27
N GLU A 398 -11.68 -31.02 3.00
CA GLU A 398 -11.85 -29.75 2.28
C GLU A 398 -12.99 -28.88 2.84
N ALA A 399 -13.94 -29.48 3.57
CA ALA A 399 -15.06 -28.79 4.21
C ALA A 399 -14.77 -28.37 5.67
N SER A 400 -13.54 -28.56 6.16
CA SER A 400 -13.15 -28.10 7.51
C SER A 400 -13.02 -26.58 7.57
N ASP A 401 -13.27 -26.00 8.75
CA ASP A 401 -13.16 -24.55 8.97
C ASP A 401 -11.76 -24.03 8.64
N LEU A 402 -10.70 -24.77 8.99
CA LEU A 402 -9.33 -24.44 8.61
C LEU A 402 -9.11 -24.46 7.08
N ALA A 403 -9.64 -25.45 6.36
CA ALA A 403 -9.49 -25.51 4.91
C ALA A 403 -10.19 -24.34 4.22
N ILE A 404 -11.37 -23.95 4.71
CA ILE A 404 -12.11 -22.77 4.26
C ILE A 404 -11.30 -21.50 4.54
N LEU A 405 -10.76 -21.35 5.76
CA LEU A 405 -9.90 -20.22 6.13
C LEU A 405 -8.67 -20.10 5.22
N LEU A 406 -7.98 -21.21 4.93
CA LEU A 406 -6.85 -21.23 4.00
C LEU A 406 -7.26 -20.83 2.58
N LYS A 407 -8.49 -21.14 2.16
CA LYS A 407 -9.06 -20.70 0.87
C LYS A 407 -9.34 -19.21 0.85
N ASP A 408 -9.98 -18.70 1.88
CA ASP A 408 -10.29 -17.27 2.02
C ASP A 408 -9.01 -16.43 2.14
N LEU A 409 -7.95 -16.99 2.72
CA LEU A 409 -6.66 -16.32 2.78
C LEU A 409 -5.98 -16.21 1.41
N GLU A 410 -6.10 -17.24 0.57
CA GLU A 410 -5.56 -17.22 -0.79
C GLU A 410 -6.31 -16.21 -1.67
N THR A 411 -7.64 -16.17 -1.60
CA THR A 411 -8.45 -15.17 -2.31
C THR A 411 -8.10 -13.76 -1.86
N SER A 412 -8.02 -13.54 -0.54
CA SER A 412 -7.57 -12.26 0.03
C SER A 412 -6.17 -11.86 -0.46
N CYS A 413 -5.24 -12.81 -0.55
CA CYS A 413 -3.89 -12.53 -1.08
C CYS A 413 -3.92 -12.13 -2.58
N SER A 414 -4.80 -12.76 -3.37
CA SER A 414 -5.00 -12.38 -4.78
C SER A 414 -5.56 -10.96 -4.90
N ASP A 415 -6.57 -10.62 -4.11
CA ASP A 415 -7.22 -9.31 -4.13
C ASP A 415 -6.24 -8.21 -3.72
N ILE A 416 -5.48 -8.42 -2.64
CA ILE A 416 -4.43 -7.46 -2.19
C ILE A 416 -3.34 -7.32 -3.27
N ARG A 417 -2.95 -8.40 -3.97
CA ARG A 417 -2.02 -8.32 -5.11
C ARG A 417 -2.58 -7.45 -6.23
N GLN A 418 -3.86 -7.55 -6.55
CA GLN A 418 -4.51 -6.71 -7.55
C GLN A 418 -4.52 -5.24 -7.11
N PHE A 419 -4.88 -4.94 -5.85
CA PHE A 419 -4.80 -3.57 -5.32
C PHE A 419 -3.37 -3.02 -5.38
N CYS A 420 -2.35 -3.80 -5.03
CA CYS A 420 -0.95 -3.41 -5.14
C CYS A 420 -0.56 -3.06 -6.58
N LYS A 421 -1.07 -3.80 -7.58
CA LYS A 421 -0.86 -3.49 -9.01
C LYS A 421 -1.53 -2.18 -9.39
N LYS A 422 -2.79 -1.96 -8.98
CA LYS A 422 -3.53 -0.71 -9.23
C LYS A 422 -2.80 0.50 -8.63
N ILE A 423 -2.33 0.40 -7.39
CA ILE A 423 -1.55 1.47 -6.75
C ILE A 423 -0.24 1.71 -7.52
N ARG A 424 0.50 0.65 -7.87
CA ARG A 424 1.76 0.77 -8.63
C ARG A 424 1.59 1.48 -9.97
N ARG A 425 0.49 1.24 -10.69
CA ARG A 425 0.17 1.90 -11.97
C ARG A 425 -0.12 3.40 -11.84
N ARG A 426 -0.40 3.87 -10.61
CA ARG A 426 -0.65 5.28 -10.27
C ARG A 426 0.57 5.94 -9.61
N MET A 427 1.69 5.23 -9.46
CA MET A 427 2.92 5.75 -8.85
C MET A 427 3.70 6.66 -9.82
N PRO A 428 4.39 7.71 -9.30
CA PRO A 428 5.33 8.51 -10.08
C PRO A 428 6.38 7.66 -10.81
N GLY A 429 6.70 8.01 -12.06
CA GLY A 429 7.66 7.27 -12.90
C GLY A 429 7.04 6.26 -13.88
N THR A 430 5.70 6.21 -13.97
CA THR A 430 4.99 5.54 -15.07
C THR A 430 4.57 6.59 -16.11
N ASP A 431 4.74 6.31 -17.41
CA ASP A 431 4.50 7.25 -18.54
C ASP A 431 3.00 7.60 -18.77
N ALA A 432 2.16 7.50 -17.74
CA ALA A 432 0.74 7.80 -17.85
C ALA A 432 0.45 9.29 -17.56
N PRO A 433 -0.33 9.98 -18.41
CA PRO A 433 -0.70 11.37 -18.20
C PRO A 433 -1.57 11.54 -16.94
N GLY A 434 -1.27 12.54 -16.11
CA GLY A 434 -2.00 12.88 -14.88
C GLY A 434 -1.34 12.43 -13.57
N ILE A 435 -0.21 11.71 -13.62
CA ILE A 435 0.49 11.24 -12.42
C ILE A 435 1.42 12.35 -11.88
N PRO A 436 1.35 12.69 -10.57
CA PRO A 436 2.22 13.69 -9.97
C PRO A 436 3.70 13.24 -9.96
N ALA A 437 4.62 14.20 -9.99
CA ALA A 437 6.07 13.92 -10.00
C ALA A 437 6.58 13.31 -8.68
N ALA A 438 5.88 13.57 -7.57
CA ALA A 438 6.11 12.99 -6.26
C ALA A 438 4.78 12.88 -5.50
N LEU A 439 4.66 11.87 -4.65
CA LEU A 439 3.50 11.71 -3.77
C LEU A 439 3.70 12.50 -2.48
N GLY A 440 2.58 12.90 -1.87
CA GLY A 440 2.54 13.43 -0.52
C GLY A 440 1.26 12.95 0.17
N PHE A 441 1.39 12.32 1.32
CA PHE A 441 0.26 11.94 2.16
C PHE A 441 0.53 12.26 3.63
N GLY A 442 -0.54 12.54 4.39
CA GLY A 442 -0.43 12.94 5.79
C GLY A 442 -0.07 11.78 6.73
N GLN A 443 0.26 12.11 7.98
CA GLN A 443 0.65 11.15 9.01
C GLN A 443 -0.36 10.01 9.21
N GLN A 444 -1.66 10.29 9.10
CA GLN A 444 -2.72 9.27 9.23
C GLN A 444 -2.56 8.12 8.23
N VAL A 445 -2.20 8.43 6.98
CA VAL A 445 -1.96 7.42 5.94
C VAL A 445 -0.69 6.65 6.26
N SER A 446 0.38 7.33 6.69
CA SER A 446 1.63 6.70 7.13
C SER A 446 1.42 5.74 8.31
N ASP A 447 0.63 6.12 9.30
CA ASP A 447 0.30 5.29 10.46
C ASP A 447 -0.52 4.05 10.05
N THR A 448 -1.50 4.24 9.16
CA THR A 448 -2.32 3.14 8.62
C THR A 448 -1.46 2.13 7.85
N LEU A 449 -0.56 2.63 6.99
CA LEU A 449 0.42 1.82 6.27
C LEU A 449 1.34 1.05 7.24
N LEU A 450 1.79 1.69 8.31
CA LEU A 450 2.62 1.04 9.33
C LEU A 450 1.86 -0.06 10.09
N ASP A 451 0.58 0.16 10.42
CA ASP A 451 -0.27 -0.85 11.04
C ASP A 451 -0.57 -2.01 10.09
N CYS A 452 -0.81 -1.75 8.79
CA CYS A 452 -0.91 -2.78 7.76
C CYS A 452 0.35 -3.66 7.73
N ARG A 453 1.54 -3.05 7.79
CA ARG A 453 2.80 -3.81 7.87
C ARG A 453 2.87 -4.69 9.11
N LYS A 454 2.52 -4.17 10.30
CA LYS A 454 2.50 -4.96 11.55
C LYS A 454 1.57 -6.16 11.43
N HIS A 455 0.36 -5.96 10.91
CA HIS A 455 -0.61 -7.04 10.74
C HIS A 455 -0.11 -8.11 9.76
N LEU A 456 0.45 -7.71 8.61
CA LEU A 456 1.02 -8.65 7.65
C LEU A 456 2.22 -9.41 8.23
N THR A 457 3.11 -8.74 8.95
CA THR A 457 4.24 -9.39 9.64
C THR A 457 3.75 -10.42 10.65
N TRP A 458 2.72 -10.10 11.43
CA TRP A 458 2.12 -11.03 12.38
C TRP A 458 1.53 -12.25 11.68
N VAL A 459 0.74 -12.07 10.62
CA VAL A 459 0.14 -13.18 9.87
C VAL A 459 1.22 -14.08 9.25
N VAL A 460 2.24 -13.50 8.62
CA VAL A 460 3.38 -14.25 8.05
C VAL A 460 4.07 -15.08 9.12
N ALA A 461 4.36 -14.48 10.29
CA ALA A 461 5.03 -15.18 11.40
C ALA A 461 4.19 -16.34 11.93
N VAL A 462 2.88 -16.14 12.13
CA VAL A 462 1.97 -17.21 12.56
C VAL A 462 1.95 -18.35 11.53
N LEU A 463 1.77 -18.06 10.25
CA LEU A 463 1.73 -19.09 9.20
C LEU A 463 3.04 -19.88 9.10
N GLN A 464 4.19 -19.19 9.17
CA GLN A 464 5.50 -19.84 9.13
C GLN A 464 5.72 -20.76 10.34
N GLU A 465 5.31 -20.34 11.55
CA GLU A 465 5.40 -21.18 12.76
C GLU A 465 4.47 -22.40 12.68
N VAL A 466 3.24 -22.22 12.20
CA VAL A 466 2.29 -23.33 12.02
C VAL A 466 2.80 -24.31 10.97
N ALA A 467 3.35 -23.81 9.86
CA ALA A 467 3.91 -24.65 8.82
C ALA A 467 5.20 -25.36 9.25
N ALA A 468 6.05 -24.72 10.05
CA ALA A 468 7.23 -25.35 10.64
C ALA A 468 6.84 -26.47 11.60
N ALA A 469 5.88 -26.23 12.49
CA ALA A 469 5.36 -27.25 13.41
C ALA A 469 4.63 -28.38 12.65
N GLY A 470 3.85 -28.04 11.63
CA GLY A 470 3.16 -28.99 10.75
C GLY A 470 4.14 -29.89 9.99
N ALA A 471 5.23 -29.33 9.46
CA ALA A 471 6.26 -30.09 8.74
C ALA A 471 6.92 -31.14 9.66
N GLN A 472 7.21 -30.79 10.92
CA GLN A 472 7.75 -31.75 11.89
C GLN A 472 6.80 -32.92 12.17
N LEU A 473 5.49 -32.67 12.18
CA LEU A 473 4.47 -33.70 12.41
C LEU A 473 4.19 -34.55 11.17
N ILE A 474 4.44 -34.02 9.96
CA ILE A 474 4.27 -34.73 8.69
C ILE A 474 5.48 -35.55 8.28
N ALA A 475 6.68 -35.13 8.67
CA ALA A 475 7.92 -35.85 8.36
C ALA A 475 7.88 -37.38 8.62
N PRO A 476 7.24 -37.90 9.69
CA PRO A 476 7.13 -39.35 9.91
C PRO A 476 5.96 -40.05 9.17
N LEU A 477 5.07 -39.32 8.50
CA LEU A 477 3.87 -39.86 7.84
C LEU A 477 4.15 -40.25 6.37
N ALA A 478 3.43 -41.26 5.86
CA ALA A 478 3.51 -41.63 4.44
C ALA A 478 2.84 -40.57 3.54
N GLU A 479 3.19 -40.52 2.24
CA GLU A 479 2.65 -39.53 1.30
C GLU A 479 1.11 -39.51 1.21
N ASN A 480 0.46 -40.65 1.49
CA ASN A 480 -0.99 -40.80 1.46
C ASN A 480 -1.69 -40.42 2.79
N GLU A 481 -0.93 -40.19 3.87
CA GLU A 481 -1.44 -39.87 5.20
C GLU A 481 -1.21 -38.38 5.50
N GLY A 482 -2.27 -37.64 5.83
CA GLY A 482 -2.18 -36.21 6.19
C GLY A 482 -2.51 -35.94 7.65
N LEU A 483 -2.32 -34.69 8.07
CA LEU A 483 -2.74 -34.21 9.37
C LEU A 483 -4.24 -33.95 9.39
N LEU A 484 -4.86 -34.19 10.55
CA LEU A 484 -6.24 -33.77 10.81
C LEU A 484 -6.29 -32.24 10.94
N ALA A 485 -7.29 -31.61 10.32
CA ALA A 485 -7.52 -30.16 10.37
C ALA A 485 -7.50 -29.61 11.80
N VAL A 486 -8.21 -30.28 12.73
CA VAL A 486 -8.24 -29.90 14.16
C VAL A 486 -6.84 -29.84 14.79
N LYS A 487 -5.91 -30.71 14.39
CA LYS A 487 -4.53 -30.66 14.91
C LYS A 487 -3.77 -29.45 14.39
N LEU A 488 -3.99 -29.04 13.13
CA LEU A 488 -3.40 -27.83 12.57
C LEU A 488 -4.06 -26.57 13.15
N GLU A 489 -5.34 -26.61 13.48
CA GLU A 489 -6.04 -25.53 14.22
C GLU A 489 -5.44 -25.33 15.62
N ASP A 490 -5.20 -26.41 16.36
CA ASP A 490 -4.53 -26.35 17.66
C ASP A 490 -3.11 -25.76 17.57
N LEU A 491 -2.38 -26.07 16.49
CA LEU A 491 -1.06 -25.48 16.21
C LEU A 491 -1.19 -23.99 15.87
N ALA A 492 -2.18 -23.59 15.06
CA ALA A 492 -2.46 -22.20 14.74
C ALA A 492 -2.79 -21.38 15.98
N PHE A 493 -3.60 -21.92 16.89
CA PHE A 493 -3.91 -21.26 18.16
C PHE A 493 -2.63 -21.06 19.00
N LYS A 494 -1.81 -22.11 19.18
CA LYS A 494 -0.54 -22.02 19.93
C LYS A 494 0.45 -21.04 19.30
N ALA A 495 0.60 -21.06 17.97
CA ALA A 495 1.49 -20.15 17.26
C ALA A 495 1.02 -18.69 17.42
N SER A 496 -0.29 -18.43 17.35
CA SER A 496 -0.85 -17.10 17.55
C SER A 496 -0.57 -16.52 18.95
N GLU A 497 -0.64 -17.36 20.01
CA GLU A 497 -0.30 -16.95 21.38
C GLU A 497 1.20 -16.70 21.56
N GLN A 498 2.06 -17.50 20.92
CA GLN A 498 3.52 -17.36 21.00
C GLN A 498 4.00 -16.09 20.29
N VAL A 499 3.49 -15.83 19.09
CA VAL A 499 3.86 -14.65 18.29
C VAL A 499 3.24 -13.37 18.89
N GLY A 500 2.07 -13.46 19.54
CA GLY A 500 1.37 -12.32 20.13
C GLY A 500 1.96 -11.76 21.43
N ASN A 501 2.96 -12.40 22.04
CA ASN A 501 3.53 -11.95 23.31
C ASN A 501 4.79 -11.07 23.11
N PRO A 502 4.75 -9.75 23.39
CA PRO A 502 5.84 -8.83 23.05
C PRO A 502 7.17 -9.14 23.76
N LEU A 503 7.13 -9.84 24.90
CA LEU A 503 8.31 -10.24 25.69
C LEU A 503 9.11 -11.40 25.08
N LEU A 504 8.56 -12.08 24.05
CA LEU A 504 9.22 -13.13 23.28
C LEU A 504 9.63 -12.66 21.88
N SER A 505 9.47 -11.37 21.56
CA SER A 505 9.82 -10.78 20.25
C SER A 505 11.33 -10.55 20.04
N ALA A 506 12.19 -11.22 20.81
CA ALA A 506 13.52 -11.54 20.30
C ALA A 506 13.36 -12.76 19.38
N PRO A 507 13.82 -12.72 18.11
CA PRO A 507 13.63 -13.84 17.21
C PRO A 507 14.30 -15.08 17.82
N ALA A 508 13.50 -16.00 18.33
CA ALA A 508 13.98 -17.34 18.62
C ALA A 508 14.47 -17.90 17.28
N PRO A 509 15.72 -18.40 17.20
CA PRO A 509 16.24 -18.92 15.95
C PRO A 509 15.48 -20.20 15.62
N CYS A 510 14.47 -20.10 14.76
CA CYS A 510 13.92 -21.25 14.07
C CYS A 510 14.96 -21.73 13.05
N CYS A 511 15.92 -22.50 13.55
CA CYS A 511 16.87 -23.31 12.79
C CYS A 511 16.95 -24.66 13.49
N GLY A 512 16.12 -25.60 13.03
CA GLY A 512 16.13 -26.98 13.46
C GLY A 512 16.02 -27.93 12.27
N TRP A 513 16.88 -27.75 11.25
CA TRP A 513 17.05 -28.74 10.18
C TRP A 513 18.53 -29.02 9.97
N GLY A 514 18.96 -30.18 10.48
CA GLY A 514 20.33 -30.68 10.47
C GLY A 514 20.53 -31.67 11.61
N GLY A 515 20.04 -32.91 11.46
CA GLY A 515 20.31 -33.96 12.42
C GLY A 515 21.80 -34.25 12.55
N VAL A 516 22.31 -34.27 13.79
CA VAL A 516 23.29 -35.20 14.41
C VAL A 516 23.77 -34.56 15.73
N GLY A 517 23.31 -35.11 16.86
CA GLY A 517 24.06 -35.16 18.12
C GLY A 517 24.12 -33.94 19.05
N ALA A 518 23.87 -34.23 20.34
CA ALA A 518 24.38 -33.56 21.55
C ALA A 518 23.55 -32.44 22.23
N SER A 519 22.66 -32.88 23.13
CA SER A 519 22.73 -32.69 24.59
C SER A 519 23.38 -31.42 25.17
N ARG A 520 22.64 -30.76 26.10
CA ARG A 520 22.99 -29.63 27.03
C ARG A 520 22.50 -28.27 26.49
N LEU A 521 21.75 -27.43 27.21
CA LEU A 521 21.55 -27.26 28.64
C LEU A 521 20.09 -26.95 28.97
N ARG A 522 19.64 -27.57 30.06
CA ARG A 522 18.47 -27.21 30.87
C ARG A 522 18.99 -26.27 31.98
N GLY A 523 18.33 -25.16 32.26
CA GLY A 523 18.67 -24.35 33.44
C GLY A 523 17.94 -23.01 33.54
N SER A 524 17.00 -22.95 34.50
CA SER A 524 16.52 -21.74 35.19
C SER A 524 15.57 -20.81 34.39
N CYS A 525 14.46 -20.29 34.92
CA CYS A 525 13.86 -20.39 36.24
C CYS A 525 12.37 -19.97 36.14
N ASN A 526 11.56 -20.55 37.01
CA ASN A 526 10.16 -20.23 37.28
C ASN A 526 9.91 -18.74 37.57
N PHE A 527 8.75 -18.21 37.17
CA PHE A 527 7.90 -17.38 38.04
C PHE A 527 6.45 -17.28 37.51
N LEU A 528 5.52 -17.87 38.28
CA LEU A 528 4.08 -17.58 38.48
C LEU A 528 3.04 -17.66 37.33
N HIS A 529 2.37 -18.83 37.23
CA HIS A 529 0.92 -19.09 37.50
C HIS A 529 0.09 -17.88 38.04
N VAL A 530 -1.19 -17.57 37.72
CA VAL A 530 -2.41 -18.26 37.22
C VAL A 530 -3.43 -17.17 36.69
N PRO A 531 -4.75 -17.44 36.40
CA PRO A 531 -5.37 -17.44 35.07
C PRO A 531 -6.43 -16.33 34.85
N CYS A 532 -7.04 -16.24 33.65
CA CYS A 532 -8.48 -15.94 33.60
C CYS A 532 -9.16 -16.38 32.29
N ARG A 533 -10.16 -17.23 32.48
CA ARG A 533 -11.19 -17.64 31.52
C ARG A 533 -12.24 -16.52 31.34
N SER A 534 -12.87 -16.54 30.17
CA SER A 534 -14.24 -16.06 29.85
C SER A 534 -14.55 -14.57 30.03
N MET A 535 -14.93 -13.91 28.95
CA MET A 535 -16.33 -13.57 28.67
C MET A 535 -16.42 -12.69 27.42
N ALA A 536 -17.26 -13.10 26.47
CA ALA A 536 -17.86 -12.20 25.48
C ALA A 536 -18.66 -11.09 26.19
N PRO A 537 -18.96 -9.99 25.48
CA PRO A 537 -20.28 -9.40 25.65
C PRO A 537 -21.00 -9.19 24.31
N ARG A 538 -22.30 -9.50 24.38
CA ARG A 538 -23.34 -9.19 23.42
C ARG A 538 -23.60 -7.69 23.35
N ALA A 539 -24.10 -7.29 22.20
CA ALA A 539 -24.73 -6.01 21.89
C ALA A 539 -25.82 -5.59 22.90
N SER A 540 -25.91 -4.29 23.18
CA SER A 540 -27.18 -3.57 23.36
C SER A 540 -26.96 -2.05 23.42
N THR A 541 -27.54 -1.33 22.46
CA THR A 541 -28.16 0.01 22.65
C THR A 541 -29.67 -0.22 22.93
N PRO A 542 -30.51 0.79 23.25
CA PRO A 542 -30.27 2.21 23.56
C PRO A 542 -30.96 2.69 24.86
N THR A 543 -30.62 3.88 25.39
CA THR A 543 -31.63 4.79 25.98
C THR A 543 -31.13 6.23 26.12
N SER A 544 -32.03 7.15 25.80
CA SER A 544 -31.97 8.61 25.82
C SER A 544 -31.93 9.23 27.23
N ALA A 545 -31.17 10.31 27.43
CA ALA A 545 -31.54 11.40 28.35
C ALA A 545 -30.79 12.71 28.03
N CYS A 546 -31.53 13.80 28.13
CA CYS A 546 -31.26 15.20 27.77
C CYS A 546 -30.04 15.87 28.43
N GLY A 547 -29.52 16.92 27.76
CA GLY A 547 -28.70 17.95 28.40
C GLY A 547 -28.02 18.91 27.42
N SER A 548 -28.75 19.91 26.89
CA SER A 548 -28.17 21.05 26.15
C SER A 548 -27.60 22.10 27.12
N PRO A 549 -26.49 22.80 26.79
CA PRO A 549 -26.04 23.95 27.56
C PRO A 549 -26.62 25.25 27.01
N ALA A 550 -27.17 26.08 27.90
CA ALA A 550 -27.69 27.41 27.59
C ALA A 550 -26.56 28.44 27.50
N ALA A 551 -26.52 29.17 26.38
CA ALA A 551 -25.73 30.37 26.20
C ALA A 551 -26.53 31.61 26.65
N SER A 552 -25.84 32.47 27.39
CA SER A 552 -26.27 33.79 27.83
C SER A 552 -26.37 34.79 26.67
N SER A 553 -27.49 35.50 26.53
CA SER A 553 -27.47 36.88 26.05
C SER A 553 -28.69 37.70 26.51
N SER A 554 -28.39 38.97 26.70
CA SER A 554 -29.12 40.12 27.22
C SER A 554 -30.51 40.44 26.65
N ARG A 555 -31.40 40.81 27.58
CA ARG A 555 -32.45 41.88 27.58
C ARG A 555 -32.38 42.97 26.48
N PRO A 556 -33.49 43.66 26.13
CA PRO A 556 -34.50 44.27 27.02
C PRO A 556 -35.79 43.51 27.24
#